data_AF-A0A8J2PYW3-F1
#
_entry.id   AF-A0A8J2PYW3-F1
#
_cell.length_a   1.000
_cell.length_b   1.000
_cell.length_c   1.000
_cell.angle_alpha   90.00
_cell.angle_beta   90.00
_cell.angle_gamma   90.00
#
_symmetry.space_group_name_H-M   'P 1'
#
loop_
_entity.id
_entity.type
_entity.pdbx_description
1 polymer ?
#
loop_
_entity_poly.entity_id
_entity_poly.type
_entity_poly.pdbx_seq_one_letter_code
_entity_poly.pdbx_strand_id
1 'polypeptide(L)' 'MTVWKIPIAVFLALAFVNKVEGSDNFTEENSCSSSACVQIGEEILASMDSTGSPCENFYNYACGNWSS' A
#
# COMPACT_ATOMS: atom_id res chain seq x y z
N MET A 1 1.86 19.66 -41.28
CA MET A 1 3.11 19.06 -40.79
C MET A 1 2.93 18.68 -39.32
N THR A 2 2.43 17.48 -38.97
CA THR A 2 2.40 16.87 -37.60
C THR A 2 1.58 15.58 -37.51
N VAL A 3 0.88 15.16 -38.58
CA VAL A 3 -0.11 14.07 -38.57
C VAL A 3 0.44 12.69 -38.17
N TRP A 4 1.73 12.40 -38.38
CA TRP A 4 2.40 11.16 -37.91
C TRP A 4 2.81 11.23 -36.43
N LYS A 5 2.82 12.39 -35.78
CA LYS A 5 3.02 12.43 -34.32
C LYS A 5 1.76 12.00 -33.54
N ILE A 6 0.59 12.07 -34.19
CA ILE A 6 -0.70 11.67 -33.62
C ILE A 6 -0.73 10.18 -33.24
N PRO A 7 -0.37 9.21 -34.11
CA PRO A 7 -0.34 7.81 -33.72
C PRO A 7 0.64 7.54 -32.56
N ILE A 8 1.82 8.18 -32.54
CA ILE A 8 2.79 8.00 -31.44
C ILE A 8 2.23 8.55 -30.13
N ALA A 9 1.61 9.73 -30.15
CA ALA A 9 0.97 10.31 -28.97
C ALA A 9 -0.21 9.47 -28.48
N VAL A 10 -1.00 8.90 -29.39
CA VAL A 10 -2.10 7.97 -29.07
C VAL A 10 -1.57 6.67 -28.46
N PHE A 11 -0.50 6.09 -29.01
CA PHE A 11 0.13 4.89 -28.46
C PHE A 11 0.72 5.13 -27.06
N LEU A 12 1.37 6.28 -26.84
CA LEU A 12 1.86 6.66 -25.51
C LEU A 12 0.69 6.83 -24.53
N ALA A 13 -0.36 7.57 -24.91
CA ALA A 13 -1.55 7.72 -24.07
C ALA A 13 -2.21 6.37 -23.75
N LEU A 14 -2.34 5.45 -24.72
CA LEU A 14 -2.87 4.11 -24.50
C LEU A 14 -2.00 3.27 -23.58
N ALA A 15 -0.67 3.36 -23.68
CA ALA A 15 0.24 2.69 -22.75
C ALA A 15 0.12 3.23 -21.32
N PHE A 16 -0.13 4.53 -21.15
CA PHE A 16 -0.39 5.16 -19.85
C PHE A 16 -1.76 4.78 -19.27
N VAL A 17 -2.81 4.67 -20.11
CA VAL A 17 -4.18 4.29 -19.67
C VAL A 17 -4.24 2.84 -19.17
N ASN A 18 -3.45 1.93 -19.75
CA ASN A 18 -3.41 0.52 -19.31
C ASN A 18 -2.59 0.27 -18.03
N LYS A 19 -2.10 1.31 -17.34
CA LYS A 19 -1.35 1.17 -16.07
C LYS A 19 -2.13 1.65 -14.84
N VAL A 20 -3.45 1.53 -14.87
CA VAL A 20 -4.31 1.69 -13.69
C VAL A 20 -5.13 0.42 -13.50
N GLU A 21 -4.46 -0.69 -13.21
CA GLU A 21 -5.08 -1.86 -12.60
C GLU A 21 -4.39 -2.10 -11.27
N GLY A 22 -4.97 -1.46 -10.26
CA GLY A 22 -4.53 -1.42 -8.88
C GLY A 22 -5.37 -0.42 -8.10
N SER A 23 -6.66 -0.34 -8.42
CA SER A 23 -7.65 0.41 -7.64
C SER A 23 -8.37 -0.58 -6.74
N ASP A 24 -7.69 -0.98 -5.66
CA ASP A 24 -8.43 -1.34 -4.45
C ASP A 24 -9.30 -0.12 -4.13
N ASN A 25 -10.62 -0.31 -4.17
CA ASN A 25 -11.57 0.69 -3.74
C ASN A 25 -11.45 0.76 -2.21
N PHE A 26 -10.44 1.48 -1.71
CA PHE A 26 -10.26 1.74 -0.29
C PHE A 26 -11.33 2.75 0.12
N THR A 27 -12.58 2.31 0.16
CA THR A 27 -13.54 2.97 1.01
C THR A 27 -13.05 2.79 2.45
N GLU A 28 -13.02 3.89 3.20
CA GLU A 28 -12.74 3.94 4.64
C GLU A 28 -13.60 2.94 5.47
N GLU A 29 -14.62 2.35 4.86
CA GLU A 29 -15.48 1.31 5.44
C GLU A 29 -14.78 -0.03 5.73
N ASN A 30 -13.55 -0.27 5.28
CA ASN A 30 -12.84 -1.52 5.56
C ASN A 30 -12.03 -1.51 6.86
N SER A 31 -12.00 -0.38 7.57
CA SER A 31 -11.35 -0.26 8.89
C SER A 31 -12.40 -0.20 9.99
N CYS A 32 -12.20 -0.93 11.08
CA CYS A 32 -13.11 -0.88 12.22
C CYS A 32 -12.68 0.22 13.20
N SER A 33 -13.64 1.04 13.61
CA SER A 33 -13.43 2.15 14.55
C SER A 33 -13.98 1.87 15.97
N SER A 34 -14.30 0.60 16.27
CA SER A 34 -14.73 0.21 17.61
C SER A 34 -13.56 0.37 18.59
N SER A 35 -13.84 0.63 19.86
CA SER A 35 -12.80 0.76 20.88
C SER A 35 -11.89 -0.46 20.98
N ALA A 36 -12.47 -1.67 20.85
CA ALA A 36 -11.73 -2.91 20.84
C ALA A 36 -10.75 -2.99 19.63
N CYS A 37 -11.21 -2.58 18.45
CA CYS A 37 -10.35 -2.55 17.27
C CYS A 37 -9.18 -1.58 17.40
N VAL A 38 -9.45 -0.37 17.89
CA VAL A 38 -8.40 0.64 18.10
C VAL A 38 -7.37 0.12 19.10
N GLN A 39 -7.82 -0.44 20.22
CA GLN A 39 -6.93 -0.98 21.25
C GLN A 39 -6.02 -2.10 20.71
N ILE A 40 -6.60 -3.07 19.98
CA ILE A 40 -5.82 -4.15 19.37
C ILE A 40 -4.85 -3.60 18.31
N GLY A 41 -5.29 -2.62 17.52
CA GLY A 41 -4.44 -1.97 16.52
C GLY A 41 -3.24 -1.26 17.15
N GLU A 42 -3.44 -0.57 18.27
CA GLU A 42 -2.37 0.06 19.04
C GLU A 42 -1.39 -0.97 19.61
N GLU A 43 -1.89 -2.08 20.17
CA GLU A 43 -1.06 -3.17 20.67
C GLU A 43 -0.18 -3.80 19.58
N ILE A 44 -0.76 -4.06 18.41
CA ILE A 44 -0.02 -4.57 17.24
C ILE A 44 1.04 -3.56 16.81
N LEU A 45 0.69 -2.27 16.73
CA LEU A 45 1.64 -1.24 16.30
C LEU A 45 2.81 -1.09 17.29
N ALA A 46 2.53 -1.23 18.59
CA ALA A 46 3.54 -1.15 19.64
C ALA A 46 4.52 -2.34 19.62
N SER A 47 4.08 -3.53 19.17
CA SER A 47 4.97 -4.69 19.08
C SER A 47 5.88 -4.68 17.85
N MET A 48 5.54 -3.91 16.82
CA MET A 48 6.26 -3.87 15.55
C MET A 48 7.56 -3.06 15.62
N ASP A 49 8.63 -3.57 14.99
CA ASP A 49 9.88 -2.84 14.72
C ASP A 49 10.00 -2.58 13.21
N SER A 50 9.57 -1.40 12.76
CA SER A 50 9.55 -1.02 11.34
C SER A 50 10.89 -0.53 10.78
N THR A 51 11.99 -0.67 11.54
CA THR A 51 13.33 -0.26 11.07
C THR A 51 13.91 -1.19 10.00
N GLY A 52 13.46 -2.45 9.96
CA GLY A 52 13.89 -3.48 9.00
C GLY A 52 12.82 -3.85 7.96
N SER A 53 13.24 -4.52 6.88
CA SER A 53 12.32 -5.02 5.86
C SER A 53 11.57 -6.27 6.35
N PRO A 54 10.23 -6.34 6.19
CA PRO A 54 9.46 -7.54 6.50
C PRO A 54 9.86 -8.75 5.65
N CYS A 55 10.44 -8.53 4.45
CA CYS A 55 10.87 -9.61 3.57
C CYS A 55 12.16 -10.30 4.04
N GLU A 56 12.99 -9.60 4.82
CA GLU A 56 14.27 -10.09 5.32
C GLU A 56 14.09 -10.80 6.67
N ASN A 57 13.34 -10.20 7.59
CA ASN A 57 13.04 -10.79 8.90
C ASN A 57 11.67 -10.35 9.39
N PHE A 58 10.64 -11.08 8.97
CA PHE A 58 9.25 -10.79 9.34
C PHE A 58 9.01 -10.88 10.85
N TYR A 59 9.72 -11.77 11.56
CA TYR A 59 9.56 -11.90 13.01
C TYR A 59 10.00 -10.64 13.73
N ASN A 60 11.17 -10.10 13.40
CA ASN A 60 11.63 -8.85 14.02
C ASN A 60 10.73 -7.68 13.61
N TYR A 61 10.34 -7.62 12.34
CA TYR A 61 9.40 -6.58 11.87
C TYR A 61 8.08 -6.57 12.65
N ALA A 62 7.48 -7.74 12.89
CA ALA A 62 6.17 -7.85 13.55
C ALA A 62 6.25 -7.78 15.09
N CYS A 63 7.33 -8.28 15.70
CA CYS A 63 7.41 -8.55 17.14
C CYS A 63 8.66 -7.98 17.82
N GLY A 64 9.52 -7.26 17.10
CA GLY A 64 10.83 -6.80 17.61
C GLY A 64 10.74 -5.95 18.88
N ASN A 65 9.60 -5.29 19.11
CA ASN A 65 9.35 -4.46 20.29
C ASN A 65 8.46 -5.14 21.35
N TRP A 66 7.95 -6.36 21.13
CA TRP A 66 7.00 -7.03 22.04
C TRP A 66 7.50 -7.16 23.49
N SER A 67 8.82 -7.27 23.70
CA SER A 67 9.43 -7.46 25.03
C SER A 67 9.91 -6.15 25.70
N SER A 68 9.52 -4.98 25.20
CA SER A 68 10.04 -3.67 25.65
C SER A 68 9.22 -3.01 26.74
#